data_AF-A0A8J3I707-F1
#
_entry.id   AF-A0A8J3I707-F1
#
_cell.length_a   1.000
_cell.length_b   1.000
_cell.length_c   1.000
_cell.angle_alpha   90.00
_cell.angle_beta   90.00
_cell.angle_gamma   90.00
#
_symmetry.space_group_name_H-M   'P 1'
#
loop_
_entity.id
_entity.type
_entity.pdbx_description
1 polymer ?
#
loop_
_entity_poly.entity_id
_entity_poly.type
_entity_poly.pdbx_seq_one_letter_code
_entity_poly.pdbx_strand_id
1 'polypeptide(L)' 'MIEKSTSRLQVLYLMVCTAPPAQQTLHVVIPLQEAGWDVCVLATPQASR' A
#
# COMPACT_ATOMS: atom_id res chain seq x y z
N MET A 1 4.69 -16.55 -28.63
CA MET A 1 4.32 -16.42 -27.20
C MET A 1 4.94 -15.11 -26.75
N ILE A 2 4.13 -14.07 -26.54
CA ILE A 2 4.61 -12.70 -26.34
C ILE A 2 5.14 -12.60 -24.90
N GLU A 3 6.46 -12.51 -24.74
CA GLU A 3 7.09 -12.08 -23.49
C GLU A 3 6.68 -10.62 -23.23
N LYS A 4 5.62 -10.43 -22.44
CA LYS A 4 5.30 -9.12 -21.88
C LYS A 4 6.48 -8.74 -20.99
N SER A 5 7.28 -7.77 -21.43
CA SER A 5 8.19 -7.01 -20.58
C SER A 5 7.46 -6.70 -19.28
N THR A 6 7.81 -7.40 -18.21
CA THR A 6 7.22 -7.15 -16.91
C THR A 6 7.84 -5.85 -16.44
N SER A 7 7.21 -4.72 -16.78
CA SER A 7 7.34 -3.51 -15.98
C SER A 7 7.05 -3.96 -14.56
N ARG A 8 8.11 -4.14 -13.75
CA ARG A 8 7.97 -4.67 -12.39
C ARG A 8 6.91 -3.84 -11.70
N LEU A 9 5.73 -4.43 -11.47
CA LEU A 9 4.70 -3.82 -10.65
C LEU A 9 5.37 -3.55 -9.32
N GLN A 10 5.52 -2.28 -8.98
CA GLN A 10 6.21 -1.89 -7.75
C GLN A 10 5.22 -2.17 -6.62
N VAL A 11 5.44 -3.28 -5.91
CA VAL A 11 4.54 -3.69 -4.82
C VAL A 11 5.08 -3.17 -3.50
N LEU A 12 4.24 -2.50 -2.71
CA LEU A 12 4.54 -2.05 -1.36
C LEU A 12 3.63 -2.74 -0.34
N TYR A 13 4.22 -3.37 0.67
CA TYR A 13 3.50 -3.86 1.84
C TYR A 13 3.61 -2.85 2.97
N LEU A 14 2.47 -2.27 3.37
CA LEU A 14 2.39 -1.27 4.42
C LEU A 14 1.74 -1.89 5.67
N MET A 15 2.54 -2.11 6.72
CA MET A 15 2.02 -2.54 8.03
C MET A 15 1.60 -1.33 8.88
N VAL A 16 0.36 -1.34 9.35
CA VAL A 16 -0.21 -0.24 10.14
C VAL A 16 -0.47 -0.69 11.57
N CYS A 17 0.24 -0.05 12.50
CA CYS A 17 0.10 -0.22 13.95
C CYS A 17 -0.84 0.83 14.55
N THR A 18 -1.16 0.70 15.83
CA THR A 18 -2.24 1.41 16.54
C THR A 18 -2.01 2.87 16.89
N ALA A 19 -0.98 3.49 16.34
CA ALA A 19 -0.71 4.89 16.64
C ALA A 19 -1.81 5.78 16.02
N PRO A 20 -2.12 6.96 16.62
CA PRO A 20 -3.09 7.90 16.05
C PRO A 20 -2.94 8.21 14.54
N PRO A 21 -1.71 8.26 13.96
CA PRO A 21 -1.51 8.41 12.53
C PRO A 21 -2.06 7.27 11.65
N ALA A 22 -2.45 6.12 12.20
CA ALA A 22 -3.03 5.01 11.44
C ALA A 22 -4.29 5.42 10.65
N GLN A 23 -5.07 6.37 11.19
CA GLN A 23 -6.24 6.95 10.53
C GLN A 23 -5.89 7.73 9.26
N GLN A 24 -4.61 8.08 9.07
CA GLN A 24 -4.10 8.84 7.92
C GLN A 24 -3.43 7.94 6.87
N THR A 25 -3.57 6.62 6.97
CA THR A 25 -2.96 5.65 6.03
C THR A 25 -3.27 5.99 4.56
N LEU A 26 -4.46 6.52 4.28
CA LEU A 26 -4.87 6.93 2.92
C LEU A 26 -4.00 8.05 2.33
N HIS A 27 -3.42 8.93 3.16
CA HIS A 27 -2.51 9.98 2.67
C HIS A 27 -1.21 9.41 2.09
N VAL A 28 -0.88 8.16 2.41
CA VAL A 28 0.30 7.45 1.88
C VAL A 28 -0.11 6.55 0.71
N VAL A 29 -1.22 5.83 0.85
CA VAL A 29 -1.66 4.84 -0.15
C VAL A 29 -2.05 5.50 -1.47
N ILE A 30 -2.82 6.59 -1.45
CA ILE A 30 -3.36 7.21 -2.66
C ILE A 30 -2.24 7.72 -3.59
N PRO A 31 -1.26 8.53 -3.11
CA PRO A 31 -0.17 9.01 -3.98
C PRO A 31 0.69 7.87 -4.54
N LEU A 32 0.87 6.77 -3.79
CA LEU A 32 1.62 5.61 -4.25
C LEU A 32 0.88 4.87 -5.37
N GLN A 33 -0.43 4.69 -5.24
CA GLN A 33 -1.25 4.11 -6.30
C GLN A 33 -1.24 4.99 -7.55
N GLU A 34 -1.33 6.31 -7.40
CA GLU A 34 -1.21 7.28 -8.51
C GLU A 34 0.18 7.21 -9.19
N ALA A 35 1.23 6.90 -8.42
CA ALA A 35 2.58 6.65 -8.93
C ALA A 35 2.75 5.25 -9.56
N GLY A 36 1.68 4.45 -9.65
CA GLY A 36 1.69 3.13 -10.29
C GLY A 36 2.13 1.98 -9.38
N TRP A 37 2.13 2.19 -8.06
CA TRP A 37 2.41 1.13 -7.09
C TRP A 37 1.17 0.30 -6.79
N ASP A 38 1.38 -0.99 -6.57
CA ASP A 38 0.40 -1.88 -5.95
C ASP A 38 0.65 -1.89 -4.44
N VAL A 39 -0.31 -1.41 -3.64
CA VAL A 39 -0.12 -1.22 -2.19
C VAL A 39 -1.00 -2.18 -1.41
N CYS A 40 -0.37 -3.10 -0.65
CA CYS A 40 -1.04 -4.01 0.25
C CYS A 40 -0.95 -3.48 1.69
N VAL A 41 -2.08 -3.08 2.26
CA VAL A 41 -2.16 -2.59 3.65
C VAL A 41 -2.46 -3.74 4.60
N LEU A 42 -1.58 -3.96 5.56
CA LEU A 42 -1.72 -4.93 6.64
C LEU A 42 -1.99 -4.18 7.95
N ALA A 43 -3.26 -3.92 8.24
CA ALA A 43 -3.66 -3.26 9.47
C ALA A 43 -3.72 -4.26 10.63
N THR A 44 -3.10 -3.91 11.76
CA THR A 44 -3.31 -4.65 13.01
C THR A 44 -4.75 -4.43 13.52
N PRO A 45 -5.38 -5.38 14.23
CA PRO A 45 -6.80 -5.27 14.63
C PRO A 45 -7.16 -4.02 15.43
N GLN A 46 -6.20 -3.48 16.17
CA GLN A 46 -6.37 -2.26 16.95
C GLN A 46 -6.18 -0.98 16.10
N ALA A 47 -5.54 -1.07 14.93
CA ALA A 47 -5.34 0.05 14.00
C ALA A 47 -6.55 0.30 13.10
N SER A 48 -7.42 -0.70 12.94
CA SER A 48 -8.70 -0.60 12.20
C SER A 48 -9.90 -0.24 13.08
N ARG A 49 -9.68 -0.04 14.39
CA ARG A 49 -10.71 0.48 15.30
C ARG A 49 -10.80 1.99 15.16
#